data_AF-A0A100JKQ8-F1
#
_entry.id   AF-A0A100JKQ8-F1
#
_cell.length_a   1.000
_cell.length_b   1.000
_cell.length_c   1.000
_cell.angle_alpha   90.00
_cell.angle_beta   90.00
_cell.angle_gamma   90.00
#
_symmetry.space_group_name_H-M   'P 1'
#
loop_
_entity.id
_entity.type
_entity.pdbx_description
1 polymer ?
#
loop_
_entity_poly.entity_id
_entity_poly.type
_entity_poly.pdbx_seq_one_letter_code
_entity_poly.pdbx_strand_id
1 'polypeptide(L)' 'MIPRPTRSSEPTVPEAIAWADVLVRRRLLHAAVLAPTGQSLVQDRPDGPVRVLMGPADAVVLAATIQHDTRMMRPESR' A
#
# COMPACT_ATOMS: atom_id res chain seq x y z
N MET A 1 8.91 1.38 23.10
CA MET A 1 8.10 1.03 21.91
C MET A 1 6.79 0.43 22.38
N ILE A 2 5.65 1.06 22.09
CA ILE A 2 4.33 0.44 22.34
C ILE A 2 4.15 -0.64 21.27
N PRO A 3 3.89 -1.91 21.63
CA PRO A 3 3.59 -2.95 20.65
C PRO A 3 2.41 -2.49 19.80
N ARG A 4 2.57 -2.47 18.47
CA ARG A 4 1.42 -2.22 17.60
C ARG A 4 0.43 -3.35 17.82
N PRO A 5 -0.86 -3.06 18.03
CA PRO A 5 -1.87 -4.10 18.17
C PRO A 5 -1.82 -5.02 16.96
N THR A 6 -1.70 -6.32 17.18
CA THR A 6 -1.85 -7.29 16.10
C THR A 6 -3.27 -7.17 15.57
N ARG A 7 -3.40 -6.99 14.26
CA ARG A 7 -4.70 -6.86 13.60
C ARG A 7 -5.57 -8.09 13.90
N SER A 8 -6.83 -7.87 14.26
CA SER A 8 -7.77 -8.93 14.65
C SER A 8 -8.46 -9.65 13.49
N SER A 9 -8.35 -9.15 12.26
CA SER A 9 -8.99 -9.73 11.07
C SER A 9 -8.01 -9.85 9.92
N GLU A 10 -8.26 -10.76 8.99
CA GLU A 10 -7.43 -10.84 7.78
C GLU A 10 -7.68 -9.64 6.85
N PRO A 11 -6.68 -9.23 6.06
CA PRO A 11 -6.86 -8.27 4.96
C PRO A 11 -7.85 -8.78 3.92
N THR A 12 -8.75 -7.91 3.45
CA THR A 12 -9.81 -8.28 2.50
C THR A 12 -9.61 -7.64 1.14
N VAL A 13 -10.20 -8.22 0.09
CA VAL A 13 -10.15 -7.65 -1.27
C VAL A 13 -10.70 -6.21 -1.32
N PRO A 14 -11.86 -5.88 -0.72
CA PRO A 14 -12.35 -4.50 -0.67
C PRO A 14 -11.38 -3.53 0.01
N GLU A 15 -10.68 -3.98 1.05
CA GLU A 15 -9.67 -3.16 1.71
C GLU A 15 -8.44 -2.93 0.82
N ALA A 16 -7.98 -3.95 0.10
CA ALA A 16 -6.88 -3.81 -0.85
C ALA A 16 -7.22 -2.78 -1.95
N ILE A 17 -8.45 -2.82 -2.46
CA ILE A 17 -8.97 -1.84 -3.42
C ILE A 17 -8.99 -0.44 -2.81
N ALA A 18 -9.47 -0.30 -1.57
CA ALA A 18 -9.50 0.99 -0.88
C ALA A 18 -8.08 1.58 -0.72
N TRP A 19 -7.10 0.75 -0.34
CA TRP A 19 -5.71 1.20 -0.26
C TRP A 19 -5.13 1.58 -1.63
N ALA A 20 -5.40 0.80 -2.68
CA ALA A 20 -4.97 1.13 -4.03
C ALA A 20 -5.48 2.51 -4.47
N ASP A 21 -6.77 2.79 -4.28
CA ASP A 21 -7.38 4.09 -4.60
C ASP A 21 -6.73 5.23 -3.80
N VAL A 22 -6.56 5.05 -2.49
CA VAL A 22 -5.92 6.07 -1.63
C VAL A 22 -4.48 6.35 -2.05
N LEU A 23 -3.68 5.32 -2.32
CA LEU A 23 -2.27 5.47 -2.69
C LEU A 23 -2.09 6.19 -4.02
N VAL A 24 -2.93 5.90 -5.02
CA VAL A 24 -2.92 6.60 -6.31
C VAL A 24 -3.40 8.05 -6.14
N ARG A 25 -4.51 8.29 -5.43
CA ARG A 25 -5.04 9.65 -5.21
C ARG A 25 -4.08 10.55 -4.43
N ARG A 26 -3.31 9.98 -3.50
CA ARG A 26 -2.29 10.69 -2.74
C ARG A 26 -0.95 10.81 -3.48
N ARG A 27 -0.86 10.31 -4.72
CA ARG A 27 0.37 10.27 -5.54
C ARG A 27 1.53 9.54 -4.86
N LEU A 28 1.20 8.58 -3.99
CA LEU A 28 2.17 7.67 -3.38
C LEU A 28 2.46 6.47 -4.31
N LEU A 29 1.50 6.16 -5.18
CA LEU A 29 1.69 5.31 -6.35
C LEU A 29 1.30 6.10 -7.60
N HIS A 30 1.94 5.77 -8.72
CA HIS A 30 1.52 6.26 -10.03
C HIS A 30 0.26 5.55 -10.51
N ALA A 31 0.23 4.22 -10.40
CA ALA A 31 -0.89 3.40 -10.82
C ALA A 31 -1.07 2.18 -9.93
N ALA A 32 -2.32 1.74 -9.77
CA ALA A 32 -2.69 0.49 -9.13
C ALA A 32 -3.93 -0.08 -9.84
N VAL A 33 -3.83 -1.32 -10.34
CA VAL A 33 -4.89 -1.99 -11.10
C VAL A 33 -5.13 -3.38 -10.53
N LEU A 34 -6.39 -3.71 -10.22
CA LEU A 34 -6.77 -5.05 -9.80
C LEU A 34 -6.92 -5.95 -11.03
N ALA A 35 -6.20 -7.07 -11.05
CA ALA A 35 -6.33 -8.11 -12.04
C ALA A 35 -7.56 -9.01 -11.74
N PRO A 36 -8.19 -9.62 -12.76
CA PRO A 36 -9.31 -10.54 -12.56
C PRO A 36 -9.01 -11.73 -11.64
N THR A 37 -7.73 -12.08 -11.50
CA THR A 37 -7.22 -13.16 -10.65
C THR A 37 -7.12 -12.78 -9.17
N GLY A 38 -7.48 -11.56 -8.79
CA GLY A 38 -7.37 -11.05 -7.41
C GLY A 38 -5.99 -10.50 -7.05
N GLN A 39 -5.04 -10.54 -7.97
CA GLN A 39 -3.73 -9.88 -7.86
C GLN A 39 -3.87 -8.38 -8.13
N SER A 40 -2.93 -7.57 -7.63
CA SER A 40 -2.86 -6.15 -7.97
C SER A 40 -1.54 -5.83 -8.67
N LEU A 41 -1.62 -5.10 -9.78
CA LEU A 41 -0.48 -4.52 -10.47
C LEU A 41 -0.26 -3.10 -9.94
N VAL A 42 0.92 -2.81 -9.41
CA VAL A 42 1.25 -1.48 -8.86
C VAL A 42 2.48 -0.91 -9.53
N GLN A 43 2.51 0.41 -9.67
CA GLN A 43 3.63 1.15 -10.24
C GLN A 43 3.86 2.42 -9.42
N ASP A 44 5.09 2.60 -8.96
CA ASP A 44 5.44 3.70 -8.03
C ASP A 44 5.67 5.03 -8.77
N ARG A 45 6.21 4.98 -9.99
CA ARG A 45 6.53 6.16 -10.81
C ARG A 45 6.17 5.94 -12.28
N PRO A 46 5.92 7.02 -13.06
CA PRO A 46 5.77 6.91 -14.50
C PRO A 46 6.96 6.16 -15.11
N ASP A 47 6.69 5.26 -16.05
CA ASP A 47 7.69 4.43 -16.75
C ASP A 47 8.55 3.54 -15.82
N GLY A 48 8.13 3.35 -14.58
CA GLY A 48 8.78 2.46 -13.61
C GLY A 48 8.40 0.99 -13.81
N PRO A 49 9.10 0.06 -13.14
CA PRO A 49 8.71 -1.34 -13.16
C PRO A 49 7.33 -1.52 -12.53
N VAL A 50 6.52 -2.40 -13.13
CA VAL A 50 5.26 -2.86 -12.55
C VAL A 50 5.53 -4.02 -11.61
N ARG A 51 5.03 -3.93 -10.38
CA ARG A 51 5.13 -4.98 -9.36
C ARG A 51 3.79 -5.69 -9.23
N VAL A 52 3.82 -6.99 -9.03
CA VAL A 52 2.63 -7.81 -8.78
C VAL A 52 2.50 -8.03 -7.27
N LEU A 53 1.34 -7.70 -6.72
CA LEU A 53 0.92 -8.03 -5.37
C LEU A 53 -0.02 -9.23 -5.46
N MET A 54 0.28 -10.30 -4.73
CA MET A 54 -0.41 -11.59 -4.87
C MET A 54 -1.78 -11.62 -4.22
N GLY A 55 -2.07 -10.66 -3.33
CA GLY A 55 -3.39 -10.54 -2.72
C GLY A 55 -3.50 -9.39 -1.73
N PRO A 56 -4.58 -9.37 -0.93
CA PRO A 56 -4.89 -8.26 -0.04
C PRO A 56 -3.83 -7.96 1.02
N ALA A 57 -3.16 -8.99 1.53
CA ALA A 57 -2.11 -8.83 2.52
C ALA A 57 -0.93 -7.98 2.00
N ASP A 58 -0.52 -8.23 0.75
CA ASP A 58 0.60 -7.51 0.13
C ASP A 58 0.27 -6.03 -0.10
N ALA A 59 -0.99 -5.71 -0.42
CA ALA A 59 -1.44 -4.32 -0.55
C ALA A 59 -1.39 -3.57 0.79
N VAL A 60 -1.82 -4.21 1.88
CA VAL A 60 -1.76 -3.62 3.23
C VAL A 60 -0.30 -3.47 3.69
N VAL A 61 0.56 -4.45 3.41
CA VAL A 61 2.00 -4.36 3.71
C VAL A 61 2.62 -3.20 2.94
N LEU A 62 2.34 -3.05 1.65
CA LEU A 62 2.83 -1.93 0.85
C LEU A 62 2.41 -0.58 1.43
N ALA A 63 1.12 -0.42 1.78
CA ALA A 63 0.61 0.80 2.38
C ALA A 63 1.31 1.11 3.73
N ALA A 64 1.53 0.09 4.56
CA ALA A 64 2.23 0.24 5.84
C ALA A 64 3.70 0.65 5.66
N THR A 65 4.39 0.09 4.66
CA THR A 65 5.77 0.47 4.33
C THR A 65 5.85 1.92 3.89
N ILE A 66 5.01 2.33 2.93
CA ILE A 66 4.96 3.73 2.46
C ILE A 66 4.65 4.68 3.63
N GLN A 67 3.69 4.33 4.49
CA GLN A 67 3.36 5.12 5.67
C GLN A 67 4.55 5.23 6.63
N HIS A 68 5.27 4.13 6.85
CA HIS A 68 6.44 4.11 7.72
C HIS A 68 7.55 5.00 7.15
N ASP A 69 7.89 4.86 5.88
CA ASP A 69 8.93 5.65 5.22
C ASP A 69 8.59 7.14 5.23
N THR A 70 7.32 7.49 4.95
CA THR A 70 6.83 8.87 5.02
C THR A 70 6.98 9.46 6.43
N ARG A 71 6.73 8.67 7.48
CA ARG A 71 6.92 9.12 8.87
C ARG A 71 8.40 9.29 9.21
N MET A 72 9.27 8.40 8.73
CA MET A 72 10.70 8.45 8.98
C MET A 72 11.40 9.61 8.25
N MET A 73 10.92 9.96 7.06
CA MET A 73 11.45 11.09 6.28
C MET A 73 10.96 12.46 6.75
N ARG A 74 9.95 12.52 7.62
CA ARG A 74 9.47 13.78 8.17
C ARG A 74 10.47 14.25 9.24
N PRO A 75 11.14 15.41 9.07
CA PRO A 75 11.96 15.96 10.14
C PRO A 75 11.04 16.19 11.35
N GLU A 76 11.47 15.73 12.54
CA GLU A 76 10.76 15.99 13.78
C GLU A 76 10.67 17.51 13.95
N SER A 77 9.55 18.10 13.55
CA SER A 77 9.21 19.48 13.91
C SER A 77 8.90 19.45 15.39
N ARG A 78 9.94 19.65 16.21
CA ARG A 78 9.85 19.90 17.63
C ARG A 78 9.71 21.40 17.89
#